data_AF-A0AA46TPQ2-F1
#
_entry.id   AF-A0AA46TPQ2-F1
#
_cell.length_a   1.000
_cell.length_b   1.000
_cell.length_c   1.000
_cell.angle_alpha   90.00
_cell.angle_beta   90.00
_cell.angle_gamma   90.00
#
_symmetry.space_group_name_H-M   'P 1'
#
loop_
_entity.id
_entity.type
_entity.pdbx_description
1 polymer ?
#
loop_
_entity_poly.entity_id
_entity_poly.type
_entity_poly.pdbx_seq_one_letter_code
_entity_poly.pdbx_strand_id
1 'polypeptide(L)'
;MSDQRGPSAAEQTLKRHIQRQCEADRAVLMSAQPFTARLLMQLSVVTVVDDRLPTAGTDGETIFVNAQFMAQRSDADRRFILAHEVWHCALGHHARQFGRDPNDWNRACDYEINGILREELRHCPDDALYHRRYLGSSAEHIYADLRQHPHRRERGRVLDEHTLHVAVTAAGGVIDPDFTPKPVTPENARVWQQRLVATAQQHQRQQGHLPGHLNTLIERLRKPQVPWQQVLASHIQRTLTGNRQWLPPSRRHLHRGLYLPSQRSQTLALAVAIDTSGSCQRALPHFLSELAGILAACDRVAVDVIEFDSQITQRSMLHEGQLHELAHWQCQGGGGSDIRPVFESLANSPPNVLVALTDGMINAPLRSPGYPVIWCLSANHRPPVPWGEALSMDGQPIAEHTPSHRPARSSNGGHTERDEREAILGSVTNHSN
;
A
#
# COMPACT_ATOMS: atom_id res chain seq x y z
N MET A 1 3.22 47.73 14.27
CA MET A 1 2.51 47.00 13.20
C MET A 1 3.59 46.54 12.23
N SER A 2 3.79 45.23 12.11
CA SER A 2 4.85 44.65 11.28
C SER A 2 4.56 44.99 9.82
N ASP A 3 5.48 45.70 9.17
CA ASP A 3 5.36 46.21 7.80
C ASP A 3 5.59 45.05 6.81
N GLN A 4 4.55 44.27 6.52
CA GLN A 4 4.58 43.23 5.48
C GLN A 4 4.22 43.86 4.14
N ARG A 5 4.94 43.52 3.07
CA ARG A 5 4.71 44.06 1.72
C ARG A 5 4.26 42.99 0.74
N GLY A 6 3.50 43.40 -0.27
CA GLY A 6 3.24 42.56 -1.44
C GLY A 6 4.41 42.53 -2.44
N PRO A 7 4.33 41.66 -3.47
CA PRO A 7 5.31 41.63 -4.54
C PRO A 7 5.36 42.94 -5.35
N SER A 8 6.57 43.46 -5.56
CA SER A 8 6.88 44.63 -6.38
C SER A 8 6.61 44.40 -7.87
N ALA A 9 6.58 45.46 -8.69
CA ALA A 9 6.33 45.35 -10.13
C ALA A 9 7.38 44.47 -10.86
N ALA A 10 8.63 44.50 -10.41
CA ALA A 10 9.70 43.66 -10.95
C ALA A 10 9.47 42.19 -10.57
N GLU A 11 9.14 41.91 -9.31
CA GLU A 11 8.81 40.56 -8.81
C GLU A 11 7.57 39.98 -9.50
N GLN A 12 6.54 40.80 -9.75
CA GLN A 12 5.36 40.39 -10.53
C GLN A 12 5.70 40.05 -12.00
N THR A 13 6.65 40.78 -12.59
CA THR A 13 7.12 40.50 -13.95
C THR A 13 7.90 39.19 -14.00
N LEU A 14 8.77 38.94 -13.02
CA LEU A 14 9.47 37.67 -12.86
C LEU A 14 8.49 36.52 -12.68
N LYS A 15 7.50 36.67 -11.80
CA LYS A 15 6.45 35.69 -11.55
C LYS A 15 5.70 35.29 -12.84
N ARG A 16 5.29 36.26 -13.66
CA ARG A 16 4.66 35.98 -14.97
C ARG A 16 5.61 35.30 -15.96
N HIS A 17 6.90 35.60 -15.92
CA HIS A 17 7.89 34.96 -16.77
C HIS A 17 8.07 33.49 -16.38
N ILE A 18 8.32 33.21 -15.11
CA ILE A 18 8.48 31.85 -14.58
C ILE A 18 7.22 31.02 -14.75
N GLN A 19 6.03 31.60 -14.54
CA GLN A 19 4.77 30.90 -14.79
C GLN A 19 4.70 30.36 -16.23
N ARG A 20 5.06 31.18 -17.23
CA ARG A 20 5.07 30.73 -18.63
C ARG A 20 6.10 29.63 -18.88
N GLN A 21 7.25 29.67 -18.22
CA GLN A 21 8.24 28.59 -18.32
C GLN A 21 7.72 27.30 -17.69
N CYS A 22 7.08 27.35 -16.52
CA CYS A 22 6.47 26.19 -15.88
C CYS A 22 5.37 25.56 -16.76
N GLU A 23 4.54 26.37 -17.42
CA GLU A 23 3.54 25.86 -18.37
C GLU A 23 4.19 25.22 -19.62
N ALA A 24 5.28 25.77 -20.12
CA ALA A 24 6.04 25.16 -21.21
C ALA A 24 6.69 23.84 -20.77
N ASP A 25 7.26 23.79 -19.57
CA ASP A 25 7.88 22.60 -18.98
C ASP A 25 6.85 21.48 -18.74
N ARG A 26 5.63 21.84 -18.31
CA ARG A 26 4.46 20.95 -18.25
C ARG A 26 4.16 20.28 -19.59
N ALA A 27 4.16 21.06 -20.68
CA ALA A 27 3.91 20.54 -22.02
C ALA A 27 5.03 19.61 -22.49
N VAL A 28 6.30 19.92 -22.19
CA VAL A 28 7.45 19.05 -22.52
C VAL A 28 7.38 17.72 -21.77
N LEU A 29 6.97 17.75 -20.49
CA LEU A 29 6.80 16.54 -19.69
C LEU A 29 5.79 15.56 -20.29
N MET A 30 4.76 16.03 -21.02
CA MET A 30 3.80 15.15 -21.68
C MET A 30 4.44 14.18 -22.67
N SER A 31 5.54 14.58 -23.32
CA SER A 31 6.28 13.74 -24.25
C SER A 31 7.39 12.96 -23.56
N ALA A 32 8.08 13.57 -22.60
CA ALA A 32 9.22 12.95 -21.91
C ALA A 32 8.79 11.91 -20.85
N GLN A 33 7.69 12.20 -20.14
CA GLN A 33 7.20 11.44 -19.00
C GLN A 33 5.65 11.45 -18.95
N PRO A 34 4.98 10.75 -19.89
CA PRO A 34 3.53 10.85 -20.08
C PRO A 34 2.71 10.48 -18.84
N PHE A 35 3.18 9.51 -18.04
CA PHE A 35 2.51 9.10 -16.81
C PHE A 35 2.49 10.22 -15.77
N THR A 36 3.66 10.73 -15.38
CA THR A 36 3.79 11.82 -14.40
C THR A 36 3.15 13.11 -14.91
N ALA A 37 3.30 13.41 -16.20
CA ALA A 37 2.70 14.60 -16.80
C ALA A 37 1.16 14.56 -16.74
N ARG A 38 0.54 13.39 -16.90
CA ARG A 38 -0.91 13.25 -16.78
C ARG A 38 -1.41 13.51 -15.36
N LEU A 39 -0.65 13.13 -14.35
CA LEU A 39 -0.90 13.48 -12.95
C LEU A 39 -0.69 14.98 -12.71
N LEU A 40 0.39 15.56 -13.25
CA LEU A 40 0.66 17.00 -13.21
C LEU A 40 -0.47 17.82 -13.83
N MET A 41 -1.16 17.30 -14.85
CA MET A 41 -2.30 17.99 -15.47
C MET A 41 -3.51 18.12 -14.55
N GLN A 42 -3.55 17.39 -13.44
CA GLN A 42 -4.62 17.49 -12.44
C GLN A 42 -4.30 18.50 -11.32
N LEU A 43 -3.10 19.10 -11.37
CA LEU A 43 -2.63 20.13 -10.45
C LEU A 43 -2.63 21.50 -11.13
N SER A 44 -2.97 22.52 -10.36
CA SER A 44 -2.67 23.91 -10.72
C SER A 44 -1.20 24.20 -10.41
N VAL A 45 -0.50 24.94 -11.25
CA VAL A 45 0.85 25.44 -10.92
C VAL A 45 0.74 26.94 -10.72
N VAL A 46 1.17 27.43 -9.55
CA VAL A 46 1.11 28.84 -9.19
C VAL A 46 2.50 29.30 -8.80
N THR A 47 3.06 30.20 -9.58
CA THR A 47 4.32 30.86 -9.25
C THR A 47 4.07 31.96 -8.23
N VAL A 48 4.88 32.06 -7.18
CA VAL A 48 4.73 33.06 -6.11
C VAL A 48 6.07 33.74 -5.78
N VAL A 49 6.00 34.90 -5.13
CA VAL A 49 7.14 35.56 -4.47
C VAL A 49 6.77 35.80 -3.02
N ASP A 50 6.97 34.78 -2.19
CA ASP A 50 6.55 34.77 -0.79
C ASP A 50 7.67 34.22 0.10
N ASP A 51 8.01 34.93 1.18
CA ASP A 51 9.10 34.55 2.08
C ASP A 51 8.77 33.30 2.92
N ARG A 52 7.49 32.88 2.97
CA ARG A 52 7.06 31.63 3.59
C ARG A 52 7.36 30.40 2.73
N LEU A 53 7.69 30.60 1.45
CA LEU A 53 8.00 29.53 0.49
C LEU A 53 9.35 29.82 -0.19
N PRO A 54 10.48 29.35 0.38
CA PRO A 54 11.81 29.56 -0.20
C PRO A 54 12.06 28.78 -1.50
N THR A 55 11.38 27.63 -1.69
CA THR A 55 11.63 26.69 -2.80
C THR A 55 10.35 26.39 -3.60
N ALA A 56 9.79 25.20 -3.48
CA ALA A 56 8.54 24.75 -4.07
C ALA A 56 7.76 23.94 -3.02
N GLY A 57 6.50 23.65 -3.28
CA GLY A 57 5.72 22.77 -2.42
C GLY A 57 4.30 22.60 -2.92
N THR A 58 3.59 21.61 -2.39
CA THR A 58 2.24 21.29 -2.82
C THR A 58 1.27 21.04 -1.67
N ASP A 59 0.01 21.42 -1.87
CA ASP A 59 -1.10 21.08 -0.98
C ASP A 59 -1.97 19.92 -1.52
N GLY A 60 -1.52 19.26 -2.59
CA GLY A 60 -2.27 18.20 -3.26
C GLY A 60 -3.28 18.68 -4.32
N GLU A 61 -3.54 19.98 -4.44
CA GLU A 61 -4.35 20.56 -5.52
C GLU A 61 -3.56 21.56 -6.36
N THR A 62 -2.64 22.27 -5.71
CA THR A 62 -1.78 23.30 -6.30
C THR A 62 -0.33 22.98 -5.97
N ILE A 63 0.53 23.15 -6.96
CA ILE A 63 1.97 23.25 -6.79
C ILE A 63 2.29 24.74 -6.75
N PHE A 64 2.85 25.19 -5.63
CA PHE A 64 3.39 26.52 -5.48
C PHE A 64 4.89 26.48 -5.77
N VAL A 65 5.39 27.41 -6.59
CA VAL A 65 6.83 27.53 -6.87
C VAL A 65 7.31 28.95 -6.62
N ASN A 66 8.42 29.11 -5.90
CA ASN A 66 9.03 30.41 -5.73
C ASN A 66 9.69 30.88 -7.04
N ALA A 67 9.34 32.08 -7.49
CA ALA A 67 9.82 32.61 -8.76
C ALA A 67 11.34 32.81 -8.79
N GLN A 68 11.93 33.29 -7.70
CA GLN A 68 13.37 33.54 -7.63
C GLN A 68 14.15 32.23 -7.59
N PHE A 69 13.64 31.24 -6.86
CA PHE A 69 14.19 29.89 -6.83
C PHE A 69 14.19 29.27 -8.23
N MET A 70 13.04 29.25 -8.91
CA MET A 70 12.89 28.66 -10.24
C MET A 70 13.68 29.40 -11.32
N ALA A 71 13.87 30.71 -11.20
CA ALA A 71 14.68 31.51 -12.13
C ALA A 71 16.16 31.10 -12.16
N GLN A 72 16.66 30.50 -11.08
CA GLN A 72 18.04 30.03 -10.98
C GLN A 72 18.21 28.59 -11.46
N ARG A 73 17.14 27.96 -11.96
CA ARG A 73 17.11 26.55 -12.36
C ARG A 73 17.16 26.39 -13.87
N SER A 74 17.91 25.39 -14.31
CA SER A 74 17.88 24.96 -15.70
C SER A 74 16.50 24.40 -16.05
N ASP A 75 16.19 24.30 -17.35
CA ASP A 75 14.92 23.72 -17.79
C ASP A 75 14.74 22.26 -17.32
N ALA A 76 15.84 21.51 -17.24
CA ALA A 76 15.82 20.14 -16.74
C ALA A 76 15.52 20.09 -15.23
N ASP A 77 16.10 21.00 -14.45
CA ASP A 77 15.84 21.11 -13.01
C ASP A 77 14.40 21.53 -12.73
N ARG A 78 13.85 22.51 -13.48
CA ARG A 78 12.45 22.93 -13.30
C ARG A 78 11.48 21.79 -13.57
N ARG A 79 11.70 21.02 -14.64
CA ARG A 79 10.89 19.82 -14.93
C ARG A 79 11.01 18.76 -13.83
N PHE A 80 12.21 18.56 -13.29
CA PHE A 80 12.42 17.65 -12.17
C PHE A 80 11.65 18.10 -10.93
N ILE A 81 11.75 19.38 -10.55
CA ILE A 81 11.04 19.95 -9.40
C ILE A 81 9.52 19.81 -9.57
N LEU A 82 8.97 20.14 -10.75
CA LEU A 82 7.53 19.95 -11.01
C LEU A 82 7.10 18.48 -10.89
N ALA A 83 7.91 17.56 -11.42
CA ALA A 83 7.63 16.13 -11.30
C ALA A 83 7.77 15.63 -9.86
N HIS A 84 8.68 16.22 -9.08
CA HIS A 84 8.94 15.90 -7.68
C HIS A 84 7.72 16.18 -6.82
N GLU A 85 7.13 17.37 -6.94
CA GLU A 85 5.89 17.74 -6.24
C GLU A 85 4.72 16.81 -6.56
N VAL A 86 4.61 16.37 -7.81
CA VAL A 86 3.59 15.39 -8.23
C VAL A 86 3.76 14.08 -7.49
N TRP A 87 5.00 13.62 -7.28
CA TRP A 87 5.25 12.35 -6.60
C TRP A 87 5.06 12.44 -5.08
N HIS A 88 5.23 13.60 -4.44
CA HIS A 88 4.78 13.79 -3.04
C HIS A 88 3.29 13.53 -2.89
N CYS A 89 2.50 14.05 -3.83
CA CYS A 89 1.06 13.80 -3.90
C CYS A 89 0.77 12.32 -4.18
N ALA A 90 1.39 11.75 -5.20
CA ALA A 90 1.14 10.39 -5.67
C ALA A 90 1.49 9.32 -4.64
N LEU A 91 2.57 9.51 -3.87
CA LEU A 91 2.99 8.62 -2.79
C LEU A 91 2.29 8.91 -1.45
N GLY A 92 1.49 9.97 -1.38
CA GLY A 92 0.73 10.33 -0.18
C GLY A 92 1.61 10.72 1.01
N HIS A 93 2.77 11.34 0.78
CA HIS A 93 3.75 11.65 1.81
C HIS A 93 3.20 12.51 2.96
N HIS A 94 2.30 13.46 2.65
CA HIS A 94 1.64 14.30 3.67
C HIS A 94 0.79 13.49 4.66
N ALA A 95 0.16 12.39 4.21
CA ALA A 95 -0.66 11.54 5.05
C ALA A 95 0.15 10.46 5.80
N ARG A 96 1.42 10.27 5.41
CA ARG A 96 2.28 9.19 5.90
C ARG A 96 3.28 9.63 6.98
N GLN A 97 3.26 10.89 7.43
CA GLN A 97 4.21 11.38 8.44
C GLN A 97 4.03 10.73 9.83
N PHE A 98 2.79 10.51 10.29
CA PHE A 98 2.47 9.82 11.56
C PHE A 98 3.27 10.27 12.80
N GLY A 99 3.44 11.59 12.99
CA GLY A 99 4.14 12.15 14.16
C GLY A 99 5.66 12.01 14.13
N ARG A 100 6.24 11.54 13.01
CA ARG A 100 7.68 11.59 12.75
C ARG A 100 8.18 13.03 12.72
N ASP A 101 9.49 13.18 12.97
CA ASP A 101 10.16 14.47 12.87
C ASP A 101 9.95 15.04 11.45
N PRO A 102 9.40 16.25 11.30
CA PRO A 102 9.06 16.81 9.99
C PRO A 102 10.26 16.94 9.05
N ASN A 103 11.44 17.27 9.58
CA ASN A 103 12.63 17.51 8.76
C ASN A 103 13.23 16.20 8.26
N ASP A 104 13.40 15.22 9.15
CA ASP A 104 13.89 13.90 8.76
C ASP A 104 12.89 13.16 7.86
N TRP A 105 11.58 13.37 8.07
CA TRP A 105 10.54 12.81 7.21
C TRP A 105 10.60 13.42 5.80
N ASN A 106 10.73 14.76 5.70
CA ASN A 106 10.85 15.41 4.41
C ASN A 106 12.05 14.86 3.62
N ARG A 107 13.23 14.80 4.26
CA ARG A 107 14.45 14.25 3.64
C ARG A 107 14.26 12.81 3.16
N ALA A 108 13.57 11.99 3.93
CA ALA A 108 13.31 10.60 3.54
C ALA A 108 12.40 10.50 2.31
N CYS A 109 11.37 11.34 2.24
CA CYS A 109 10.50 11.47 1.07
C CYS A 109 11.27 11.93 -0.17
N ASP A 110 12.14 12.92 -0.03
CA ASP A 110 12.97 13.42 -1.13
C ASP A 110 13.90 12.34 -1.69
N TYR A 111 14.55 11.56 -0.82
CA TYR A 111 15.41 10.47 -1.29
C TYR A 111 14.63 9.40 -2.07
N GLU A 112 13.40 9.07 -1.66
CA GLU A 112 12.52 8.14 -2.39
C GLU A 112 12.17 8.71 -3.77
N ILE A 113 11.67 9.95 -3.82
CA ILE A 113 11.21 10.60 -5.05
C ILE A 113 12.36 10.87 -6.01
N ASN A 114 13.48 11.40 -5.51
CA ASN A 114 14.65 11.69 -6.33
C ASN A 114 15.27 10.41 -6.89
N GLY A 115 15.14 9.28 -6.19
CA GLY A 115 15.47 7.96 -6.70
C GLY A 115 14.63 7.59 -7.92
N ILE A 116 13.30 7.72 -7.83
CA ILE A 116 12.34 7.44 -8.91
C ILE A 116 12.61 8.35 -10.11
N LEU A 117 12.65 9.67 -9.87
CA LEU A 117 12.78 10.67 -10.94
C LEU A 117 14.12 10.62 -11.64
N ARG A 118 15.19 10.23 -10.95
CA ARG A 118 16.49 10.05 -11.60
C ARG A 118 16.45 8.93 -12.64
N GLU A 119 15.73 7.84 -12.36
CA GLU A 119 15.57 6.75 -13.34
C GLU A 119 14.68 7.19 -14.50
N GLU A 120 13.59 7.90 -14.20
CA GLU A 120 12.58 8.31 -15.18
C GLU A 120 13.02 9.46 -16.09
N LEU A 121 13.59 10.52 -15.54
CA LEU A 121 14.03 11.70 -16.30
C LEU A 121 15.47 11.60 -16.79
N ARG A 122 16.23 10.59 -16.32
CA ARG A 122 17.70 10.51 -16.48
C ARG A 122 18.42 11.79 -16.06
N HIS A 123 17.80 12.54 -15.15
CA HIS A 123 18.25 13.84 -14.65
C HIS A 123 17.94 13.93 -13.16
N CYS A 124 18.80 14.61 -12.41
CA CYS A 124 18.62 14.92 -11.00
C CYS A 124 19.45 16.19 -10.73
N PRO A 125 18.88 17.27 -10.14
CA PRO A 125 19.63 18.47 -9.82
C PRO A 125 20.84 18.14 -8.94
N ASP A 126 22.00 18.76 -9.22
CA ASP A 126 23.26 18.46 -8.52
C ASP A 126 23.20 18.74 -7.01
N ASP A 127 22.33 19.66 -6.62
CA ASP A 127 22.08 20.06 -5.24
C ASP A 127 20.91 19.32 -4.59
N ALA A 128 20.25 18.38 -5.28
CA ALA A 128 19.17 17.57 -4.71
C ALA A 128 19.69 16.50 -3.74
N LEU A 129 18.87 16.12 -2.76
CA LEU A 129 19.13 14.94 -1.94
C LEU A 129 19.04 13.67 -2.79
N TYR A 130 20.17 13.03 -3.04
CA TYR A 130 20.21 11.76 -3.75
C TYR A 130 21.30 10.84 -3.19
N HIS A 131 20.95 9.57 -3.00
CA HIS A 131 21.94 8.54 -2.69
C HIS A 131 21.55 7.19 -3.26
N ARG A 132 22.48 6.52 -3.97
CA ARG A 132 22.23 5.24 -4.65
C ARG A 132 21.72 4.13 -3.73
N ARG A 133 22.11 4.17 -2.44
CA ARG A 133 21.68 3.19 -1.43
C ARG A 133 20.17 3.14 -1.18
N TYR A 134 19.46 4.24 -1.47
CA TYR A 134 18.03 4.36 -1.22
C TYR A 134 17.19 4.05 -2.47
N LEU A 135 17.81 3.65 -3.58
CA LEU A 135 17.07 3.27 -4.78
C LEU A 135 16.13 2.11 -4.49
N GLY A 136 14.83 2.33 -4.72
CA GLY A 136 13.76 1.35 -4.49
C GLY A 136 13.32 1.19 -3.03
N SER A 137 13.93 1.92 -2.09
CA SER A 137 13.52 1.99 -0.68
C SER A 137 12.34 2.96 -0.51
N SER A 138 11.45 2.68 0.44
CA SER A 138 10.38 3.61 0.81
C SER A 138 10.86 4.70 1.77
N ALA A 139 10.13 5.82 1.84
CA ALA A 139 10.37 6.90 2.79
C ALA A 139 10.45 6.39 4.24
N GLU A 140 9.65 5.41 4.66
CA GLU A 140 9.72 4.85 6.02
C GLU A 140 11.03 4.12 6.29
N HIS A 141 11.50 3.33 5.33
CA HIS A 141 12.77 2.63 5.45
C HIS A 141 13.93 3.61 5.51
N ILE A 142 13.91 4.62 4.63
CA ILE A 142 14.91 5.68 4.58
C ILE A 142 14.91 6.48 5.89
N TYR A 143 13.74 6.87 6.39
CA TYR A 143 13.60 7.57 7.66
C TYR A 143 14.20 6.77 8.83
N ALA A 144 13.92 5.47 8.91
CA ALA A 144 14.51 4.62 9.96
C ALA A 144 16.05 4.58 9.89
N ASP A 145 16.61 4.49 8.68
CA ASP A 145 18.07 4.51 8.47
C ASP A 145 18.68 5.88 8.82
N LEU A 146 18.00 6.99 8.49
CA LEU A 146 18.41 8.35 8.89
C LEU A 146 18.46 8.49 10.42
N ARG A 147 17.44 8.00 11.13
CA ARG A 147 17.37 8.03 12.60
C ARG A 147 18.44 7.18 13.28
N GLN A 148 18.82 6.06 12.67
CA GLN A 148 19.89 5.19 13.18
C GLN A 148 21.29 5.78 12.95
N HIS A 149 21.44 6.67 11.98
CA HIS A 149 22.75 7.21 11.57
C HIS A 149 22.78 8.75 11.50
N PRO A 150 22.48 9.47 12.60
CA PRO A 150 22.28 10.92 12.60
C PRO A 150 23.53 11.75 12.25
N HIS A 151 24.74 11.15 12.36
CA HIS A 151 26.01 11.83 12.08
C HIS A 151 26.51 11.61 10.64
N ARG A 152 25.76 10.92 9.78
CA ARG A 152 26.18 10.75 8.38
C ARG A 152 26.13 12.09 7.67
N ARG A 153 27.24 12.46 7.03
CA ARG A 153 27.29 13.62 6.15
C ARG A 153 26.45 13.35 4.92
N GLU A 154 25.43 14.17 4.76
CA GLU A 154 24.60 14.16 3.56
C GLU A 154 25.09 15.20 2.56
N ARG A 155 24.88 14.89 1.28
CA ARG A 155 25.16 15.80 0.18
C ARG A 155 23.81 16.19 -0.43
N GLY A 156 23.66 17.48 -0.71
CA GLY A 156 22.42 18.04 -1.25
C GLY A 156 21.57 18.74 -0.20
N ARG A 157 20.45 19.31 -0.66
CA ARG A 157 19.43 20.01 0.11
C ARG A 157 18.05 19.57 -0.36
N VAL A 158 17.06 19.75 0.52
CA VAL A 158 15.65 19.62 0.15
C VAL A 158 15.31 20.64 -0.93
N LEU A 159 14.50 20.24 -1.90
CA LEU A 159 14.08 21.11 -3.01
C LEU A 159 12.66 21.63 -2.87
N ASP A 160 11.99 21.26 -1.77
CA ASP A 160 10.59 21.50 -1.50
C ASP A 160 10.35 21.86 -0.02
N GLU A 161 9.09 22.21 0.28
CA GLU A 161 8.60 22.53 1.61
C GLU A 161 7.30 21.76 1.90
N HIS A 162 7.32 20.86 2.89
CA HIS A 162 6.13 20.10 3.31
C HIS A 162 5.18 20.90 4.20
N THR A 163 5.71 21.89 4.92
CA THR A 163 4.93 22.66 5.91
C THR A 163 4.57 24.02 5.33
N LEU A 164 3.61 24.03 4.41
CA LEU A 164 3.13 25.26 3.77
C LEU A 164 2.34 26.19 4.72
N HIS A 165 2.03 25.72 5.93
CA HIS A 165 1.11 26.42 6.84
C HIS A 165 1.76 27.20 7.98
N VAL A 166 3.07 27.16 8.18
CA VAL A 166 3.69 27.88 9.31
C VAL A 166 5.07 28.43 8.95
N ALA A 167 5.10 29.72 8.66
CA ALA A 167 6.27 30.55 8.96
C ALA A 167 5.78 31.93 9.43
N VAL A 168 6.09 32.26 10.68
CA VAL A 168 6.01 33.63 11.19
C VAL A 168 7.06 34.42 10.42
N THR A 169 6.65 35.26 9.47
CA THR A 169 7.59 36.12 8.76
C THR A 169 8.17 37.13 9.74
N ALA A 170 9.49 37.30 9.71
CA ALA A 170 10.16 38.41 10.38
C ALA A 170 9.56 39.73 9.87
N ALA A 171 9.61 40.78 10.70
CA ALA A 171 9.13 42.10 10.30
C ALA A 171 9.81 42.54 8.99
N GLY A 172 9.03 42.88 7.96
CA GLY A 172 9.53 43.27 6.63
C GLY A 172 9.36 42.23 5.51
N GLY A 173 8.82 41.05 5.79
CA GLY A 173 8.71 39.98 4.79
C GLY A 173 7.72 40.24 3.64
N VAL A 174 7.96 39.61 2.50
CA VAL A 174 7.08 39.61 1.32
C VAL A 174 6.00 38.55 1.48
N ILE A 175 4.73 38.99 1.36
CA ILE A 175 3.56 38.10 1.35
C ILE A 175 2.85 38.23 0.02
N ASP A 176 2.82 37.13 -0.73
CA ASP A 176 2.14 37.06 -2.02
C ASP A 176 0.67 36.67 -1.80
N PRO A 177 -0.31 37.46 -2.29
CA PRO A 177 -1.72 37.10 -2.19
C PRO A 177 -2.07 35.82 -2.94
N ASP A 178 -1.27 35.39 -3.92
CA ASP A 178 -1.51 34.15 -4.66
C ASP A 178 -0.98 32.90 -3.90
N PHE A 179 -0.22 33.08 -2.81
CA PHE A 179 0.22 31.97 -1.95
C PHE A 179 -0.84 31.66 -0.88
N THR A 180 -1.84 30.88 -1.29
CA THR A 180 -2.96 30.42 -0.46
C THR A 180 -2.99 28.89 -0.35
N PRO A 181 -2.01 28.26 0.33
CA PRO A 181 -1.98 26.81 0.48
C PRO A 181 -3.16 26.34 1.34
N LYS A 182 -3.75 25.21 0.94
CA LYS A 182 -4.81 24.54 1.70
C LYS A 182 -4.23 23.47 2.63
N PRO A 183 -4.89 23.16 3.76
CA PRO A 183 -4.47 22.04 4.59
C PRO A 183 -4.71 20.73 3.83
N VAL A 184 -3.69 19.87 3.79
CA VAL A 184 -3.81 18.54 3.20
C VAL A 184 -4.70 17.68 4.09
N THR A 185 -5.80 17.16 3.55
CA THR A 185 -6.74 16.32 4.29
C THR A 185 -6.55 14.82 3.96
N PRO A 186 -7.04 13.90 4.80
CA PRO A 186 -7.07 12.46 4.47
C PRO A 186 -7.86 12.15 3.18
N GLU A 187 -8.81 13.00 2.80
CA GLU A 187 -9.56 12.85 1.56
C GLU A 187 -8.68 13.14 0.33
N ASN A 188 -7.77 14.12 0.42
CA ASN A 188 -6.81 14.41 -0.66
C ASN A 188 -5.98 13.17 -0.99
N ALA A 189 -5.52 12.42 0.02
CA ALA A 189 -4.76 11.18 -0.19
C ALA A 189 -5.57 10.11 -0.94
N ARG A 190 -6.88 9.99 -0.66
CA ARG A 190 -7.77 9.05 -1.37
C ARG A 190 -7.97 9.46 -2.83
N VAL A 191 -8.18 10.75 -3.08
CA VAL A 191 -8.33 11.31 -4.43
C VAL A 191 -7.06 11.05 -5.24
N TRP A 192 -5.88 11.29 -4.67
CA TRP A 192 -4.60 11.02 -5.33
C TRP A 192 -4.38 9.54 -5.65
N GLN A 193 -4.79 8.65 -4.75
CA GLN A 193 -4.75 7.23 -5.02
C GLN A 193 -5.64 6.85 -6.21
N GLN A 194 -6.87 7.36 -6.27
CA GLN A 194 -7.78 7.12 -7.40
C GLN A 194 -7.20 7.64 -8.71
N ARG A 195 -6.58 8.83 -8.68
CA ARG A 195 -5.89 9.44 -9.84
C ARG A 195 -4.74 8.58 -10.33
N LEU A 196 -3.92 8.05 -9.43
CA LEU A 196 -2.79 7.17 -9.75
C LEU A 196 -3.27 5.88 -10.42
N VAL A 197 -4.27 5.21 -9.84
CA VAL A 197 -4.85 3.97 -10.40
C VAL A 197 -5.50 4.22 -11.76
N ALA A 198 -6.30 5.28 -11.89
CA ALA A 198 -6.94 5.62 -13.16
C ALA A 198 -5.90 5.93 -14.26
N THR A 199 -4.83 6.65 -13.91
CA THR A 199 -3.73 6.96 -14.83
C THR A 199 -2.99 5.70 -15.25
N ALA A 200 -2.72 4.78 -14.31
CA ALA A 200 -2.07 3.51 -14.58
C ALA A 200 -2.89 2.63 -15.54
N GLN A 201 -4.19 2.46 -15.26
CA GLN A 201 -5.11 1.70 -16.12
C GLN A 201 -5.21 2.29 -17.53
N GLN A 202 -5.25 3.62 -17.64
CA GLN A 202 -5.30 4.27 -18.93
C GLN A 202 -3.99 4.08 -19.72
N HIS A 203 -2.85 4.18 -19.03
CA HIS A 203 -1.55 4.01 -19.66
C HIS A 203 -1.30 2.56 -20.12
N GLN A 204 -1.84 1.56 -19.41
CA GLN A 204 -1.83 0.16 -19.84
C GLN A 204 -2.71 -0.10 -21.08
N ARG A 205 -3.84 0.64 -21.21
CA ARG A 205 -4.75 0.52 -22.36
C ARG A 205 -4.23 1.22 -23.61
N GLN A 206 -3.45 2.28 -23.46
CA GLN A 206 -2.74 2.92 -24.55
C GLN A 206 -1.47 2.09 -24.87
N GLN A 207 -1.04 2.01 -26.13
CA GLN A 207 0.11 1.21 -26.57
C GLN A 207 1.46 1.75 -26.04
N GLY A 208 1.65 1.75 -24.73
CA GLY A 208 2.91 2.07 -24.05
C GLY A 208 3.03 1.22 -22.81
N HIS A 209 4.02 0.32 -22.78
CA HIS A 209 4.33 -0.40 -21.55
C HIS A 209 4.89 0.57 -20.51
N LEU A 210 4.24 0.61 -19.36
CA LEU A 210 4.74 1.31 -18.19
C LEU A 210 6.09 0.69 -17.79
N PRO A 211 7.13 1.50 -17.47
CA PRO A 211 8.39 0.96 -16.97
C PRO A 211 8.17 0.01 -15.79
N GLY A 212 8.90 -1.11 -15.76
CA GLY A 212 8.66 -2.18 -14.79
C GLY A 212 8.74 -1.73 -13.33
N HIS A 213 9.64 -0.80 -13.01
CA HIS A 213 9.77 -0.26 -11.65
C HIS A 213 8.56 0.61 -11.25
N LEU A 214 8.00 1.41 -12.16
CA LEU A 214 6.77 2.17 -11.91
C LEU A 214 5.58 1.22 -11.71
N ASN A 215 5.53 0.11 -12.46
CA ASN A 215 4.48 -0.89 -12.29
C ASN A 215 4.59 -1.54 -10.89
N THR A 216 5.80 -1.89 -10.45
CA THR A 216 6.03 -2.38 -9.08
C THR A 216 5.66 -1.35 -8.02
N LEU A 217 5.97 -0.06 -8.23
CA LEU A 217 5.59 1.01 -7.31
C LEU A 217 4.06 1.19 -7.23
N ILE A 218 3.37 1.16 -8.36
CA ILE A 218 1.90 1.26 -8.41
C ILE A 218 1.26 0.05 -7.72
N GLU A 219 1.78 -1.17 -7.95
CA GLU A 219 1.32 -2.37 -7.26
C GLU A 219 1.55 -2.29 -5.75
N ARG A 220 2.67 -1.71 -5.28
CA ARG A 220 2.91 -1.43 -3.86
C ARG A 220 1.94 -0.40 -3.27
N LEU A 221 1.51 0.59 -4.07
CA LEU A 221 0.54 1.62 -3.68
C LEU A 221 -0.92 1.15 -3.81
N ARG A 222 -1.14 0.00 -4.46
CA ARG A 222 -2.46 -0.64 -4.57
C ARG A 222 -2.84 -1.11 -3.16
N LYS A 223 -4.01 -0.65 -2.69
CA LYS A 223 -4.59 -0.97 -1.37
C LYS A 223 -4.64 -2.49 -1.13
N PRO A 224 -4.85 -2.93 0.14
CA PRO A 224 -5.48 -4.22 0.39
C PRO A 224 -6.61 -4.43 -0.61
N GLN A 225 -6.49 -5.47 -1.42
CA GLN A 225 -7.40 -5.75 -2.52
C GLN A 225 -8.74 -6.24 -1.98
N VAL A 226 -8.72 -6.80 -0.77
CA VAL A 226 -9.90 -7.34 -0.11
C VAL A 226 -10.62 -6.23 0.67
N PRO A 227 -11.93 -6.01 0.46
CA PRO A 227 -12.73 -5.06 1.23
C PRO A 227 -13.02 -5.60 2.63
N TRP A 228 -12.01 -5.64 3.50
CA TRP A 228 -12.08 -6.27 4.83
C TRP A 228 -13.22 -5.76 5.71
N GLN A 229 -13.58 -4.48 5.62
CA GLN A 229 -14.74 -3.95 6.34
C GLN A 229 -16.04 -4.71 6.00
N GLN A 230 -16.26 -5.06 4.73
CA GLN A 230 -17.46 -5.78 4.29
C GLN A 230 -17.36 -7.27 4.61
N VAL A 231 -16.20 -7.87 4.37
CA VAL A 231 -15.93 -9.29 4.65
C VAL A 231 -16.09 -9.59 6.14
N LEU A 232 -15.44 -8.81 7.00
CA LEU A 232 -15.53 -8.99 8.45
C LEU A 232 -16.93 -8.66 8.96
N ALA A 233 -17.56 -7.57 8.50
CA ALA A 233 -18.92 -7.23 8.91
C ALA A 233 -19.94 -8.34 8.58
N SER A 234 -19.88 -8.91 7.38
CA SER A 234 -20.78 -10.02 6.98
C SER A 234 -20.56 -11.28 7.82
N HIS A 235 -19.29 -11.61 8.12
CA HIS A 235 -18.95 -12.74 8.98
C HIS A 235 -19.40 -12.54 10.42
N ILE A 236 -19.10 -11.37 11.00
CA ILE A 236 -19.49 -11.03 12.36
C ILE A 236 -21.01 -11.05 12.50
N GLN A 237 -21.74 -10.50 11.53
CA GLN A 237 -23.21 -10.56 11.52
C GLN A 237 -23.72 -12.01 11.47
N ARG A 238 -23.15 -12.87 10.63
CA ARG A 238 -23.53 -14.29 10.52
C ARG A 238 -23.24 -15.09 11.80
N THR A 239 -22.14 -14.80 12.48
CA THR A 239 -21.72 -15.53 13.67
C THR A 239 -22.40 -15.02 14.95
N LEU A 240 -22.69 -13.72 15.06
CA LEU A 240 -23.34 -13.11 16.23
C LEU A 240 -24.88 -13.17 16.20
N THR A 241 -25.50 -13.37 15.04
CA THR A 241 -26.98 -13.42 14.93
C THR A 241 -27.63 -14.61 15.64
N GLY A 242 -26.85 -15.62 16.06
CA GLY A 242 -27.36 -16.77 16.81
C GLY A 242 -27.79 -16.46 18.26
N ASN A 243 -27.24 -15.42 18.89
CA ASN A 243 -27.50 -15.11 20.30
C ASN A 243 -28.01 -13.68 20.46
N ARG A 244 -29.31 -13.46 20.23
CA ARG A 244 -30.00 -12.23 20.68
C ARG A 244 -30.04 -12.19 22.20
N GLN A 245 -28.97 -11.72 22.82
CA GLN A 245 -28.95 -11.42 24.26
C GLN A 245 -29.44 -9.99 24.47
N TRP A 246 -30.60 -9.85 25.12
CA TRP A 246 -31.03 -8.57 25.64
C TRP A 246 -30.06 -8.14 26.75
N LEU A 247 -29.35 -7.05 26.53
CA LEU A 247 -28.49 -6.50 27.56
C LEU A 247 -29.37 -5.90 28.68
N PRO A 248 -29.11 -6.21 29.96
CA PRO A 248 -29.87 -5.61 31.06
C PRO A 248 -29.62 -4.09 31.09
N PRO A 249 -30.62 -3.27 31.45
CA PRO A 249 -30.50 -1.81 31.46
C PRO A 249 -29.37 -1.34 32.38
N SER A 250 -28.74 -0.21 32.04
CA SER A 250 -27.63 0.36 32.81
C SER A 250 -28.07 0.57 34.27
N ARG A 251 -27.39 -0.09 35.23
CA ARG A 251 -27.71 0.04 36.66
C ARG A 251 -27.48 1.44 37.24
N ARG A 252 -26.67 2.27 36.58
CA ARG A 252 -26.27 3.62 37.02
C ARG A 252 -27.46 4.58 37.18
N HIS A 253 -28.50 4.42 36.38
CA HIS A 253 -29.64 5.35 36.33
C HIS A 253 -30.98 4.72 36.76
N LEU A 254 -30.96 3.44 37.15
CA LEU A 254 -32.17 2.73 37.61
C LEU A 254 -32.84 3.44 38.80
N HIS A 255 -32.05 4.00 39.73
CA HIS A 255 -32.57 4.76 40.88
C HIS A 255 -33.34 6.04 40.50
N ARG A 256 -33.22 6.51 39.26
CA ARG A 256 -33.93 7.68 38.71
C ARG A 256 -35.13 7.31 37.84
N GLY A 257 -35.51 6.02 37.78
CA GLY A 257 -36.58 5.54 36.89
C GLY A 257 -36.23 5.55 35.40
N LEU A 258 -34.96 5.79 35.05
CA LEU A 258 -34.49 5.86 33.66
C LEU A 258 -33.93 4.50 33.22
N TYR A 259 -34.57 3.88 32.24
CA TYR A 259 -34.14 2.64 31.60
C TYR A 259 -33.31 2.94 30.36
N LEU A 260 -32.02 3.22 30.58
CA LEU A 260 -31.09 3.53 29.48
C LEU A 260 -30.40 2.26 28.95
N PRO A 261 -30.12 2.19 27.63
CA PRO A 261 -29.36 1.09 27.05
C PRO A 261 -28.03 0.91 27.77
N SER A 262 -27.68 -0.33 28.12
CA SER A 262 -26.32 -0.62 28.55
C SER A 262 -25.42 -0.81 27.33
N GLN A 263 -24.25 -0.20 27.36
CA GLN A 263 -23.21 -0.45 26.38
C GLN A 263 -22.27 -1.52 26.93
N ARG A 264 -22.21 -2.67 26.26
CA ARG A 264 -21.10 -3.62 26.44
C ARG A 264 -20.28 -3.56 25.15
N SER A 265 -19.05 -3.08 25.23
CA SER A 265 -18.10 -3.19 24.12
C SER A 265 -17.72 -4.66 23.99
N GLN A 266 -18.20 -5.35 22.97
CA GLN A 266 -17.64 -6.65 22.60
C GLN A 266 -16.33 -6.38 21.85
N THR A 267 -15.21 -6.78 22.43
CA THR A 267 -13.92 -6.81 21.74
C THR A 267 -13.91 -8.06 20.88
N LEU A 268 -13.82 -7.90 19.56
CA LEU A 268 -13.66 -9.03 18.64
C LEU A 268 -12.23 -9.53 18.77
N ALA A 269 -12.05 -10.82 19.05
CA ALA A 269 -10.77 -11.50 19.04
C ALA A 269 -10.55 -12.09 17.64
N LEU A 270 -9.72 -11.44 16.84
CA LEU A 270 -9.39 -11.87 15.48
C LEU A 270 -8.01 -12.53 15.49
N ALA A 271 -7.86 -13.67 14.81
CA ALA A 271 -6.55 -14.26 14.55
C ALA A 271 -6.20 -14.12 13.07
N VAL A 272 -4.97 -13.70 12.77
CA VAL A 272 -4.42 -13.65 11.41
C VAL A 272 -3.19 -14.53 11.33
N ALA A 273 -3.25 -15.57 10.52
CA ALA A 273 -2.13 -16.46 10.25
C ALA A 273 -1.44 -16.04 8.94
N ILE A 274 -0.14 -15.76 8.99
CA ILE A 274 0.68 -15.37 7.83
C ILE A 274 1.61 -16.52 7.48
N ASP A 275 1.45 -17.02 6.26
CA ASP A 275 2.35 -18.02 5.68
C ASP A 275 3.69 -17.37 5.29
N THR A 276 4.75 -17.73 6.00
CA THR A 276 6.13 -17.29 5.74
C THR A 276 6.98 -18.37 5.06
N SER A 277 6.35 -19.40 4.50
CA SER A 277 7.03 -20.44 3.74
C SER A 277 7.75 -19.90 2.50
N GLY A 278 8.72 -20.65 1.99
CA GLY A 278 9.58 -20.21 0.88
C GLY A 278 8.80 -19.84 -0.40
N SER A 279 7.65 -20.45 -0.67
CA SER A 279 6.81 -20.12 -1.84
C SER A 279 6.07 -18.79 -1.68
N CYS A 280 5.79 -18.39 -0.45
CA CYS A 280 5.08 -17.16 -0.11
C CYS A 280 5.99 -15.93 -0.01
N GLN A 281 7.32 -16.07 -0.12
CA GLN A 281 8.26 -14.98 0.10
C GLN A 281 8.03 -13.74 -0.81
N ARG A 282 7.56 -13.97 -2.05
CA ARG A 282 7.19 -12.87 -2.97
C ARG A 282 5.82 -12.25 -2.65
N ALA A 283 4.95 -12.98 -1.96
CA ALA A 283 3.60 -12.56 -1.58
C ALA A 283 3.55 -11.85 -0.21
N LEU A 284 4.59 -11.98 0.61
CA LEU A 284 4.68 -11.35 1.94
C LEU A 284 4.32 -9.84 1.95
N PRO A 285 4.78 -9.00 1.00
CA PRO A 285 4.39 -7.59 0.99
C PRO A 285 2.88 -7.40 0.84
N HIS A 286 2.23 -8.23 0.01
CA HIS A 286 0.78 -8.21 -0.17
C HIS A 286 0.07 -8.68 1.11
N PHE A 287 0.59 -9.70 1.79
CA PHE A 287 0.04 -10.19 3.06
C PHE A 287 0.07 -9.11 4.15
N LEU A 288 1.17 -8.36 4.25
CA LEU A 288 1.28 -7.24 5.18
C LEU A 288 0.32 -6.09 4.84
N SER A 289 0.09 -5.82 3.55
CA SER A 289 -0.93 -4.85 3.12
C SER A 289 -2.35 -5.29 3.50
N GLU A 290 -2.67 -6.59 3.39
CA GLU A 290 -3.96 -7.13 3.85
C GLU A 290 -4.09 -7.07 5.37
N LEU A 291 -3.03 -7.40 6.13
CA LEU A 291 -3.02 -7.26 7.59
C LEU A 291 -3.26 -5.79 8.02
N ALA A 292 -2.62 -4.83 7.35
CA ALA A 292 -2.86 -3.41 7.58
C ALA A 292 -4.31 -3.03 7.27
N GLY A 293 -4.89 -3.58 6.20
CA GLY A 293 -6.29 -3.42 5.84
C GLY A 293 -7.25 -3.96 6.91
N ILE A 294 -6.95 -5.13 7.47
CA ILE A 294 -7.71 -5.75 8.57
C ILE A 294 -7.66 -4.88 9.82
N LEU A 295 -6.47 -4.43 10.23
CA LEU A 295 -6.29 -3.56 11.40
C LEU A 295 -7.01 -2.22 11.25
N ALA A 296 -6.98 -1.62 10.05
CA ALA A 296 -7.66 -0.37 9.76
C ALA A 296 -9.19 -0.52 9.59
N ALA A 297 -9.70 -1.73 9.33
CA ALA A 297 -11.12 -1.99 9.11
C ALA A 297 -11.93 -2.09 10.42
N CYS A 298 -11.25 -2.24 11.56
CA CYS A 298 -11.85 -2.72 12.79
C CYS A 298 -11.51 -1.81 13.98
N ASP A 299 -12.46 -0.94 14.36
CA ASP A 299 -12.34 -0.13 15.57
C ASP A 299 -12.33 -1.04 16.82
N ARG A 300 -11.31 -0.92 17.68
CA ARG A 300 -11.18 -1.65 18.96
C ARG A 300 -11.06 -3.18 18.86
N VAL A 301 -10.22 -3.67 17.96
CA VAL A 301 -9.91 -5.11 17.83
C VAL A 301 -8.52 -5.45 18.37
N ALA A 302 -8.41 -6.61 18.99
CA ALA A 302 -7.14 -7.25 19.31
C ALA A 302 -6.91 -8.33 18.24
N VAL A 303 -5.87 -8.14 17.43
CA VAL A 303 -5.51 -9.04 16.33
C VAL A 303 -4.30 -9.87 16.76
N ASP A 304 -4.51 -11.17 16.92
CA ASP A 304 -3.45 -12.13 17.18
C ASP A 304 -2.80 -12.56 15.86
N VAL A 305 -1.62 -12.01 15.57
CA VAL A 305 -0.86 -12.29 14.36
C VAL A 305 0.06 -13.47 14.62
N ILE A 306 -0.06 -14.53 13.81
CA ILE A 306 0.69 -15.78 13.93
C ILE A 306 1.43 -15.99 12.62
N GLU A 307 2.75 -15.91 12.65
CA GLU A 307 3.62 -16.27 11.53
C GLU A 307 3.99 -17.73 11.62
N PHE A 308 3.96 -18.42 10.48
CA PHE A 308 4.26 -19.84 10.44
C PHE A 308 4.86 -20.26 9.10
N ASP A 309 5.70 -21.29 9.15
CA ASP A 309 6.13 -22.06 7.98
C ASP A 309 5.74 -23.53 8.14
N SER A 310 6.64 -24.38 8.62
CA SER A 310 6.40 -25.73 9.12
C SER A 310 6.05 -25.76 10.61
N GLN A 311 6.38 -24.68 11.33
CA GLN A 311 6.05 -24.44 12.73
C GLN A 311 5.72 -22.95 12.93
N ILE A 312 5.20 -22.58 14.10
CA ILE A 312 5.00 -21.17 14.44
C ILE A 312 6.38 -20.52 14.62
N THR A 313 6.69 -19.52 13.80
CA THR A 313 7.95 -18.78 13.87
C THR A 313 7.84 -17.60 14.82
N GLN A 314 6.72 -16.88 14.78
CA GLN A 314 6.46 -15.72 15.63
C GLN A 314 4.96 -15.60 15.93
N ARG A 315 4.62 -15.08 17.11
CA ARG A 315 3.25 -14.72 17.49
C ARG A 315 3.25 -13.39 18.21
N SER A 316 2.32 -12.51 17.86
CA SER A 316 2.29 -11.15 18.37
C SER A 316 0.86 -10.63 18.39
N MET A 317 0.49 -9.97 19.49
CA MET A 317 -0.81 -9.32 19.61
C MET A 317 -0.69 -7.88 19.14
N LEU A 318 -1.47 -7.51 18.13
CA LEU A 318 -1.54 -6.16 17.59
C LEU A 318 -2.87 -5.49 17.93
N HIS A 319 -2.77 -4.20 18.21
CA HIS A 319 -3.91 -3.31 18.41
C HIS A 319 -3.95 -2.24 17.31
N GLU A 320 -5.11 -1.59 17.15
CA GLU A 320 -5.37 -0.54 16.15
C GLU A 320 -4.29 0.57 16.11
N GLY A 321 -3.73 0.94 17.27
CA GLY A 321 -2.67 1.95 17.38
C GLY A 321 -1.28 1.49 16.91
N GLN A 322 -1.07 0.20 16.69
CA GLN A 322 0.22 -0.42 16.36
C GLN A 322 0.42 -0.64 14.85
N LEU A 323 -0.41 0.00 14.01
CA LEU A 323 -0.25 0.03 12.55
C LEU A 323 1.18 0.43 12.09
N HIS A 324 1.88 1.23 12.90
CA HIS A 324 3.26 1.66 12.65
C HIS A 324 4.30 0.54 12.83
N GLU A 325 4.00 -0.51 13.61
CA GLU A 325 4.89 -1.66 13.81
C GLU A 325 5.00 -2.52 12.53
N LEU A 326 3.97 -2.49 11.68
CA LEU A 326 3.95 -3.20 10.40
C LEU A 326 5.03 -2.69 9.42
N ALA A 327 5.39 -1.41 9.49
CA ALA A 327 6.39 -0.81 8.62
C ALA A 327 7.82 -1.35 8.87
N HIS A 328 8.05 -1.93 10.04
CA HIS A 328 9.33 -2.53 10.45
C HIS A 328 9.21 -4.05 10.63
N TRP A 329 8.09 -4.63 10.22
CA TRP A 329 7.81 -6.06 10.40
C TRP A 329 8.74 -6.89 9.53
N GLN A 330 9.59 -7.68 10.18
CA GLN A 330 10.47 -8.61 9.49
C GLN A 330 9.95 -10.01 9.71
N CYS A 331 9.31 -10.57 8.69
CA CYS A 331 8.87 -11.95 8.74
C CYS A 331 10.07 -12.90 8.79
N GLN A 332 10.06 -13.82 9.75
CA GLN A 332 11.07 -14.86 9.88
C GLN A 332 10.49 -16.19 9.39
N GLY A 333 11.21 -16.87 8.50
CA GLY A 333 10.73 -18.12 7.88
C GLY A 333 11.53 -18.53 6.65
N GLY A 334 10.94 -19.41 5.83
CA GLY A 334 11.54 -19.99 4.63
C GLY A 334 11.57 -21.52 4.62
N GLY A 335 10.96 -22.19 5.60
CA GLY A 335 10.79 -23.64 5.65
C GLY A 335 9.66 -24.17 4.75
N GLY A 336 9.18 -25.38 5.07
CA GLY A 336 8.00 -25.98 4.43
C GLY A 336 6.69 -25.28 4.83
N SER A 337 5.55 -25.76 4.33
CA SER A 337 4.23 -25.12 4.55
C SER A 337 3.26 -26.06 5.29
N ASP A 338 3.01 -25.78 6.58
CA ASP A 338 2.10 -26.53 7.45
C ASP A 338 1.40 -25.61 8.47
N ILE A 339 0.08 -25.46 8.35
CA ILE A 339 -0.72 -24.60 9.25
C ILE A 339 -1.26 -25.35 10.47
N ARG A 340 -1.11 -26.69 10.55
CA ARG A 340 -1.62 -27.48 11.69
C ARG A 340 -1.16 -26.95 13.05
N PRO A 341 0.11 -26.50 13.24
CA PRO A 341 0.56 -25.90 14.50
C PRO A 341 -0.23 -24.66 14.92
N VAL A 342 -0.70 -23.85 13.96
CA VAL A 342 -1.54 -22.68 14.21
C VAL A 342 -2.89 -23.09 14.78
N PHE A 343 -3.54 -24.11 14.19
CA PHE A 343 -4.81 -24.63 14.68
C PHE A 343 -4.69 -25.25 16.08
N GLU A 344 -3.60 -25.96 16.37
CA GLU A 344 -3.32 -26.52 17.69
C GLU A 344 -3.13 -25.43 18.75
N SER A 345 -2.41 -24.36 18.41
CA SER A 345 -2.18 -23.19 19.27
C SER A 345 -3.47 -22.43 19.60
N LEU A 346 -4.42 -22.38 18.65
CA LEU A 346 -5.71 -21.72 18.80
C LEU A 346 -6.78 -22.61 19.47
N ALA A 347 -6.52 -23.90 19.68
CA ALA A 347 -7.50 -24.81 20.27
C ALA A 347 -7.90 -24.43 21.71
N ASN A 348 -6.97 -23.88 22.48
CA ASN A 348 -7.18 -23.48 23.88
C ASN A 348 -7.89 -22.11 24.02
N SER A 349 -7.80 -21.26 23.00
CA SER A 349 -8.43 -19.94 22.98
C SER A 349 -8.92 -19.63 21.56
N PRO A 350 -10.11 -20.14 21.19
CA PRO A 350 -10.61 -20.03 19.83
C PRO A 350 -10.94 -18.58 19.48
N PRO A 351 -10.46 -18.06 18.33
CA PRO A 351 -10.79 -16.72 17.88
C PRO A 351 -12.24 -16.65 17.37
N ASN A 352 -12.76 -15.43 17.22
CA ASN A 352 -14.06 -15.22 16.58
C ASN A 352 -14.01 -15.53 15.08
N VAL A 353 -12.88 -15.22 14.43
CA VAL A 353 -12.58 -15.52 13.03
C VAL A 353 -11.06 -15.73 12.91
N LEU A 354 -10.65 -16.72 12.11
CA LEU A 354 -9.26 -16.89 11.68
C LEU A 354 -9.15 -16.47 10.20
N VAL A 355 -8.22 -15.57 9.89
CA VAL A 355 -7.83 -15.22 8.52
C VAL A 355 -6.47 -15.83 8.23
N ALA A 356 -6.37 -16.73 7.25
CA ALA A 356 -5.11 -17.32 6.83
C ALA A 356 -4.67 -16.71 5.48
N LEU A 357 -3.52 -16.02 5.47
CA LEU A 357 -2.90 -15.45 4.29
C LEU A 357 -1.85 -16.44 3.75
N THR A 358 -2.09 -17.03 2.58
CA THR A 358 -1.23 -18.08 2.01
C THR A 358 -1.34 -18.10 0.48
N ASP A 359 -0.39 -18.74 -0.20
CA ASP A 359 -0.49 -19.03 -1.63
C ASP A 359 -1.41 -20.23 -1.94
N GLY A 360 -1.88 -20.96 -0.92
CA GLY A 360 -2.77 -22.12 -1.01
C GLY A 360 -2.06 -23.48 -1.09
N MET A 361 -0.72 -23.53 -1.17
CA MET A 361 0.06 -24.78 -1.19
C MET A 361 0.47 -25.20 0.23
N ILE A 362 -0.52 -25.43 1.09
CA ILE A 362 -0.30 -25.66 2.51
C ILE A 362 -0.97 -26.94 3.01
N ASN A 363 -0.30 -27.64 3.93
CA ASN A 363 -0.90 -28.76 4.65
C ASN A 363 -1.82 -28.22 5.75
N ALA A 364 -3.13 -28.46 5.59
CA ALA A 364 -4.16 -28.03 6.53
C ALA A 364 -4.92 -29.24 7.11
N PRO A 365 -5.54 -29.10 8.30
CA PRO A 365 -6.28 -30.19 8.91
C PRO A 365 -7.51 -30.60 8.07
N LEU A 366 -7.77 -31.90 7.96
CA LEU A 366 -8.91 -32.41 7.18
C LEU A 366 -10.27 -32.09 7.79
N ARG A 367 -10.32 -31.75 9.08
CA ARG A 367 -11.55 -31.42 9.81
C ARG A 367 -11.63 -29.92 10.07
N SER A 368 -12.83 -29.35 9.87
CA SER A 368 -13.12 -27.95 10.17
C SER A 368 -13.00 -27.67 11.66
N PRO A 369 -12.38 -26.55 12.07
CA PRO A 369 -12.46 -26.06 13.43
C PRO A 369 -13.88 -25.57 13.76
N GLY A 370 -14.19 -25.42 15.05
CA GLY A 370 -15.47 -24.91 15.54
C GLY A 370 -15.65 -23.39 15.42
N TYR A 371 -14.76 -22.70 14.69
CA TYR A 371 -14.80 -21.27 14.41
C TYR A 371 -14.64 -20.99 12.91
N PRO A 372 -15.15 -19.86 12.39
CA PRO A 372 -15.01 -19.48 10.99
C PRO A 372 -13.55 -19.28 10.56
N VAL A 373 -13.21 -19.75 9.36
CA VAL A 373 -11.88 -19.59 8.75
C VAL A 373 -12.01 -18.99 7.36
N ILE A 374 -11.22 -17.96 7.08
CA ILE A 374 -11.12 -17.27 5.79
C ILE A 374 -9.72 -17.55 5.21
N TRP A 375 -9.66 -18.20 4.05
CA TRP A 375 -8.44 -18.45 3.29
C TRP A 375 -8.24 -17.33 2.27
N CYS A 376 -7.28 -16.45 2.50
CA CYS A 376 -6.93 -15.38 1.57
C CYS A 376 -5.74 -15.82 0.69
N LEU A 377 -5.97 -15.92 -0.63
CA LEU A 377 -5.08 -16.59 -1.58
C LEU A 377 -4.40 -15.59 -2.54
N SER A 378 -3.08 -15.69 -2.70
CA SER A 378 -2.28 -14.77 -3.55
C SER A 378 -1.97 -15.25 -4.97
N ALA A 379 -1.96 -16.55 -5.27
CA ALA A 379 -1.50 -17.02 -6.59
C ALA A 379 -2.21 -18.27 -7.13
N ASN A 380 -2.52 -19.27 -6.30
CA ASN A 380 -3.09 -20.52 -6.80
C ASN A 380 -4.62 -20.55 -6.82
N HIS A 381 -5.28 -19.58 -6.16
CA HIS A 381 -6.74 -19.44 -6.05
C HIS A 381 -7.49 -20.75 -5.74
N ARG A 382 -6.80 -21.73 -5.15
CA ARG A 382 -7.35 -23.01 -4.74
C ARG A 382 -7.19 -23.12 -3.22
N PRO A 383 -8.28 -23.27 -2.47
CA PRO A 383 -8.17 -23.46 -1.03
C PRO A 383 -7.51 -24.82 -0.74
N PRO A 384 -6.71 -24.90 0.34
CA PRO A 384 -6.01 -26.14 0.71
C PRO A 384 -6.95 -27.24 1.20
N VAL A 385 -8.17 -26.87 1.60
CA VAL A 385 -9.19 -27.75 2.18
C VAL A 385 -10.58 -27.41 1.66
N PRO A 386 -11.55 -28.35 1.70
CA PRO A 386 -12.91 -28.12 1.22
C PRO A 386 -13.81 -27.34 2.20
N TRP A 387 -13.27 -26.88 3.33
CA TRP A 387 -14.01 -26.13 4.35
C TRP A 387 -13.36 -24.75 4.58
N GLY A 388 -14.14 -23.84 5.15
CA GLY A 388 -13.76 -22.42 5.24
C GLY A 388 -14.13 -21.65 3.98
N GLU A 389 -14.09 -20.32 4.08
CA GLU A 389 -14.41 -19.43 2.97
C GLU A 389 -13.11 -19.01 2.29
N ALA A 390 -13.04 -19.11 0.97
CA ALA A 390 -11.87 -18.69 0.21
C ALA A 390 -12.09 -17.30 -0.37
N LEU A 391 -11.06 -16.46 -0.34
CA LEU A 391 -11.00 -15.13 -0.94
C LEU A 391 -9.74 -15.02 -1.80
N SER A 392 -9.89 -14.43 -2.98
CA SER A 392 -8.76 -14.10 -3.85
C SER A 392 -8.27 -12.69 -3.55
N MET A 393 -6.97 -12.51 -3.33
CA MET A 393 -6.36 -11.18 -3.25
C MET A 393 -6.44 -10.47 -4.60
N ASP A 394 -6.21 -11.14 -5.72
CA ASP A 394 -6.19 -10.46 -7.03
C ASP A 394 -7.56 -10.36 -7.74
N GLY A 395 -8.66 -10.65 -7.04
CA GLY A 395 -10.02 -10.64 -7.60
C GLY A 395 -10.31 -11.71 -8.67
N GLN A 396 -9.42 -12.68 -8.87
CA GLN A 396 -9.62 -13.80 -9.79
C GLN A 396 -10.62 -14.82 -9.21
N PRO A 397 -11.40 -15.52 -10.07
CA PRO A 397 -12.33 -16.54 -9.62
C PRO A 397 -11.58 -17.70 -8.94
N ILE A 398 -12.14 -18.17 -7.82
CA ILE A 398 -11.57 -19.24 -7.00
C ILE A 398 -11.88 -20.58 -7.67
N ALA A 399 -10.86 -21.41 -7.85
CA ALA A 399 -11.01 -22.72 -8.47
C ALA A 399 -11.76 -23.67 -7.52
N GLU A 400 -12.81 -24.32 -8.03
CA GLU A 400 -13.56 -25.33 -7.28
C GLU A 400 -12.67 -26.53 -6.93
N HIS A 401 -12.88 -27.08 -5.74
CA HIS A 401 -12.07 -28.17 -5.21
C HIS A 401 -12.45 -29.50 -5.89
N THR A 402 -11.96 -29.78 -7.11
CA THR A 402 -12.12 -31.11 -7.71
C THR A 402 -11.15 -32.09 -7.03
N PRO A 403 -11.61 -33.17 -6.37
CA PRO A 403 -10.71 -34.13 -5.74
C PRO A 403 -9.85 -34.79 -6.81
N SER A 404 -8.53 -34.66 -6.70
CA SER A 404 -7.60 -35.35 -7.58
C SER A 404 -7.58 -36.83 -7.19
N HIS A 405 -8.40 -37.65 -7.85
CA HIS A 405 -8.18 -39.09 -7.88
C HIS A 405 -6.86 -39.36 -8.62
N ARG A 406 -5.75 -39.42 -7.90
CA ARG A 406 -4.60 -40.21 -8.38
C ARG A 406 -4.97 -41.68 -8.18
N PRO A 407 -5.05 -42.51 -9.23
CA PRO A 407 -5.20 -43.93 -9.03
C PRO A 407 -3.97 -44.44 -8.29
N ALA A 408 -4.19 -45.14 -7.18
CA ALA A 408 -3.15 -45.83 -6.45
C ALA A 408 -2.43 -46.78 -7.42
N ARG A 409 -1.12 -46.58 -7.62
CA ARG A 409 -0.27 -47.61 -8.23
C ARG A 409 -0.25 -48.78 -7.25
N SER A 410 -1.01 -49.83 -7.53
CA SER A 410 -0.83 -51.11 -6.88
C SER A 410 0.52 -51.68 -7.32
N SER A 411 1.43 -51.77 -6.36
CA SER A 411 2.55 -52.69 -6.42
C SER A 411 1.98 -54.10 -6.29
N ASN A 412 1.93 -54.85 -7.39
CA ASN A 412 1.88 -56.31 -7.30
C ASN A 412 2.84 -56.88 -8.33
N GLY A 413 3.90 -57.53 -7.82
CA GLY A 413 4.74 -58.41 -8.60
C GLY A 413 3.95 -59.64 -9.02
N GLY A 414 4.26 -60.14 -10.22
CA GLY A 414 3.63 -61.33 -10.77
C GLY A 414 4.31 -61.72 -12.06
N HIS A 415 5.25 -62.64 -11.91
CA HIS A 415 5.84 -63.57 -12.87
C HIS A 415 5.63 -63.42 -14.40
N THR A 416 6.77 -63.47 -15.06
CA THR A 416 7.01 -63.81 -16.47
C THR A 416 6.63 -65.26 -16.80
N GLU A 417 5.77 -65.45 -17.81
CA GLU A 417 5.63 -66.65 -18.68
C GLU A 417 4.76 -66.22 -19.88
N ARG A 418 5.36 -65.98 -21.06
CA ARG A 418 5.49 -66.87 -22.24
C ARG A 418 4.17 -67.20 -22.97
N ASP A 419 4.27 -67.07 -24.29
CA ASP A 419 3.44 -67.66 -25.37
C ASP A 419 2.03 -67.07 -25.58
N GLU A 420 1.46 -66.88 -26.76
CA GLU A 420 1.84 -67.04 -28.17
C GLU A 420 0.73 -66.31 -29.01
N ARG A 421 1.11 -65.77 -30.18
CA ARG A 421 0.40 -65.72 -31.50
C ARG A 421 -1.12 -65.47 -31.62
N GLU A 422 -1.46 -64.43 -32.42
CA GLU A 422 -2.39 -64.39 -33.58
C GLU A 422 -2.62 -62.89 -33.93
N ALA A 423 -2.06 -62.28 -34.98
CA ALA A 423 -2.23 -62.45 -36.42
C ALA A 423 -3.69 -62.31 -36.89
N ILE A 424 -3.96 -61.26 -37.71
CA ILE A 424 -4.71 -61.27 -39.00
C ILE A 424 -5.67 -60.07 -39.19
N LEU A 425 -5.33 -59.27 -40.23
CA LEU A 425 -6.15 -58.60 -41.28
C LEU A 425 -7.42 -57.83 -40.87
N GLY A 426 -7.75 -56.67 -41.45
CA GLY A 426 -7.26 -56.04 -42.66
C GLY A 426 -7.99 -54.71 -42.93
N SER A 427 -7.44 -54.00 -43.90
CA SER A 427 -7.97 -52.83 -44.60
C SER A 427 -9.45 -52.93 -44.98
N VAL A 428 -10.15 -51.80 -45.08
CA VAL A 428 -10.70 -51.26 -46.35
C VAL A 428 -11.34 -49.88 -46.12
N THR A 429 -11.10 -49.06 -47.12
CA THR A 429 -11.45 -47.66 -47.39
C THR A 429 -12.95 -47.39 -47.63
N ASN A 430 -13.34 -46.13 -47.41
CA ASN A 430 -14.25 -45.29 -48.24
C ASN A 430 -15.71 -45.72 -48.48
N HIS A 431 -16.70 -44.89 -48.07
CA HIS A 431 -17.31 -43.78 -48.86
C HIS A 431 -18.73 -43.40 -48.36
N SER A 432 -19.02 -42.10 -48.49
CA SER A 432 -20.34 -41.44 -48.65
C SER A 432 -21.31 -41.51 -47.45
N ASN A 433 -21.91 -40.43 -46.96
CA ASN A 433 -22.55 -39.29 -47.65
C ASN A 433 -22.55 -38.05 -46.76
#